data_AF-A0A0F9CRC6-F1
#
_entry.id   AF-A0A0F9CRC6-F1
#
_cell.length_a   1.000
_cell.length_b   1.000
_cell.length_c   1.000
_cell.angle_alpha   90.00
_cell.angle_beta   90.00
_cell.angle_gamma   90.00
#
_symmetry.space_group_name_H-M   'P 1'
#
loop_
_entity.id
_entity.type
_entity.pdbx_description
1 polymer ?
#
loop_
_entity_poly.entity_id
_entity_poly.type
_entity_poly.pdbx_seq_one_letter_code
_entity_poly.pdbx_strand_id
1 'polypeptide(L)' 'MNTDINIKIQNKEGRIASLSLITCFSGTTKVSLIYYEGNKNTVYKSKGFFGIYEDANEEFNTTFEKLKKKGFVKSL' A
#
# COMPACT_ATOMS: atom_id res chain seq x y z
N MET A 1 13.64 9.91 8.17
CA MET A 1 12.77 10.43 7.09
C MET A 1 11.62 9.46 6.96
N ASN A 2 10.41 9.81 7.40
CA ASN A 2 9.26 8.92 7.24
C ASN A 2 8.66 9.20 5.87
N THR A 3 8.57 8.18 5.02
CA THR A 3 7.90 8.29 3.72
C THR A 3 6.61 7.52 3.79
N ASP A 4 5.51 8.24 3.69
CA ASP A 4 4.15 7.69 3.66
C ASP A 4 3.59 7.90 2.25
N ILE A 5 3.59 6.84 1.44
CA ILE A 5 2.87 6.85 0.17
C ILE A 5 1.46 6.39 0.46
N ASN A 6 0.48 7.28 0.34
CA ASN A 6 -0.94 6.94 0.46
C ASN A 6 -1.63 7.20 -0.88
N ILE A 7 -2.26 6.17 -1.43
CA ILE A 7 -3.08 6.28 -2.63
C ILE A 7 -4.50 5.83 -2.30
N LYS A 8 -5.46 6.72 -2.54
CA LYS A 8 -6.88 6.39 -2.58
C LYS A 8 -7.32 6.18 -4.03
N ILE A 9 -8.06 5.12 -4.26
CA ILE A 9 -8.42 4.64 -5.58
C ILE A 9 -9.91 4.29 -5.55
N GLN A 10 -10.68 4.72 -6.54
CA GLN A 10 -12.13 4.50 -6.59
C GLN A 10 -12.49 3.81 -7.90
N ASN A 11 -13.41 2.85 -7.84
CA ASN A 11 -13.96 2.21 -9.06
C ASN A 11 -15.26 2.91 -9.52
N LYS A 12 -15.73 2.58 -10.73
CA LYS A 12 -16.98 3.15 -11.30
C LYS A 12 -18.24 2.88 -10.47
N GLU A 13 -18.22 1.87 -9.60
CA GLU A 13 -19.33 1.53 -8.69
C GLU A 13 -19.29 2.32 -7.37
N GLY A 14 -18.33 3.22 -7.20
CA GLY A 14 -18.17 4.00 -5.97
C GLY A 14 -17.44 3.27 -4.83
N ARG A 15 -16.89 2.07 -5.09
CA ARG A 15 -16.08 1.35 -4.09
C ARG A 15 -14.73 2.03 -3.95
N ILE A 16 -14.31 2.24 -2.70
CA ILE A 16 -13.03 2.87 -2.36
C ILE A 16 -12.07 1.80 -1.90
N ALA A 17 -10.87 1.83 -2.49
CA ALA A 17 -9.70 1.14 -2.01
C ALA A 17 -8.63 2.15 -1.59
N SER A 18 -7.86 1.82 -0.56
CA SER A 18 -6.68 2.60 -0.20
C SER A 18 -5.46 1.69 -0.06
N LEU A 19 -4.32 2.21 -0.51
CA LEU A 19 -3.04 1.54 -0.43
C LEU A 19 -2.06 2.50 0.25
N SER A 20 -1.53 2.11 1.41
CA SER A 20 -0.57 2.92 2.16
C SER A 20 0.73 2.15 2.34
N LEU A 21 1.84 2.69 1.85
CA LEU A 21 3.19 2.21 2.14
C LEU A 21 3.82 3.17 3.15
N ILE A 22 3.92 2.71 4.39
CA ILE A 22 4.45 3.46 5.52
C ILE A 22 5.87 2.99 5.78
N THR A 23 6.82 3.91 5.74
CA THR A 23 8.21 3.65 6.11
C THR A 23 8.60 4.49 7.32
N CYS A 24 9.07 3.81 8.37
CA CYS A 24 9.54 4.47 9.58
C CYS A 24 10.99 4.06 9.87
N PHE A 25 11.86 5.06 10.07
CA PHE A 25 13.26 4.84 10.40
C PHE A 25 13.49 5.18 11.88
N SER A 26 13.62 4.15 12.72
CA SER A 26 13.89 4.28 14.17
C SER A 26 14.91 3.25 14.64
N GLY A 27 16.17 3.39 14.18
CA GLY A 27 17.25 2.40 14.40
C GLY A 27 17.09 1.07 13.66
N THR A 28 15.87 0.72 13.27
CA THR A 28 15.49 -0.33 12.32
C THR A 28 14.48 0.25 11.33
N THR A 29 14.59 -0.13 10.05
CA THR A 29 13.59 0.22 9.03
C THR A 29 12.34 -0.64 9.26
N LYS A 30 11.20 0.01 9.43
CA LYS A 30 9.89 -0.65 9.49
C LYS A 30 9.11 -0.28 8.26
N VAL A 31 8.60 -1.27 7.56
CA VAL A 31 7.77 -1.08 6.36
C VAL A 31 6.41 -1.72 6.61
N SER A 32 5.34 -1.01 6.31
CA SER A 32 3.98 -1.52 6.40
C SER A 32 3.19 -1.17 5.15
N LEU A 33 2.65 -2.20 4.49
CA LEU A 33 1.69 -2.05 3.40
C LEU A 33 0.29 -2.29 3.96
N ILE A 34 -0.54 -1.27 3.90
CA ILE A 34 -1.94 -1.32 4.36
C ILE A 34 -2.82 -1.28 3.12
N TYR A 35 -3.59 -2.34 2.91
CA TYR A 35 -4.62 -2.42 1.89
C TYR A 35 -6.01 -2.38 2.53
N TYR A 36 -6.82 -1.43 2.08
CA TYR A 36 -8.21 -1.27 2.47
C TYR A 36 -9.10 -1.47 1.23
N GLU A 37 -10.14 -2.31 1.32
CA GLU A 37 -11.20 -2.43 0.31
C GLU A 37 -12.54 -2.64 1.01
N GLY A 38 -13.44 -1.65 0.98
CA GLY A 38 -14.74 -1.75 1.63
C GLY A 38 -14.64 -1.85 3.16
N ASN A 39 -14.92 -3.01 3.75
CA ASN A 39 -14.74 -3.27 5.20
C ASN A 39 -13.57 -4.23 5.48
N LYS A 40 -12.80 -4.62 4.46
CA LYS A 40 -11.67 -5.55 4.61
C LYS A 40 -10.37 -4.76 4.72
N ASN A 41 -9.62 -5.08 5.77
CA ASN A 41 -8.28 -4.55 6.03
C ASN A 41 -7.28 -5.68 5.95
N THR A 42 -6.31 -5.57 5.05
CA THR A 42 -5.14 -6.44 5.01
C THR A 42 -3.91 -5.60 5.34
N VAL A 43 -3.25 -5.94 6.44
CA VAL A 43 -2.04 -5.26 6.88
C VAL A 43 -0.86 -6.20 6.76
N TYR A 44 0.05 -5.87 5.84
CA TYR A 44 1.33 -6.54 5.72
C TYR A 44 2.36 -5.74 6.52
N LYS A 45 2.77 -6.26 7.69
CA LYS A 45 3.80 -5.65 8.54
C LYS A 45 5.09 -6.44 8.37
N SER A 46 6.15 -5.79 7.91
CA SER A 46 7.49 -6.36 7.94
C SER A 46 8.41 -5.54 8.84
N LYS A 47 9.04 -6.22 9.80
CA LYS A 47 10.06 -5.65 10.70
C LYS A 47 11.42 -6.18 10.24
N GLY A 48 12.30 -5.34 9.70
CA GLY A 48 13.68 -5.76 9.45
C GLY A 48 14.35 -5.08 8.26
N PHE A 49 15.57 -5.55 8.00
CA PHE A 49 16.72 -4.95 7.33
C PHE A 49 16.55 -4.36 5.91
N PHE A 50 17.61 -3.67 5.45
CA PHE A 50 17.84 -3.27 4.06
C PHE A 50 17.46 -4.43 3.10
N GLY A 51 16.52 -4.20 2.19
CA GLY A 51 15.86 -5.22 1.34
C GLY A 51 14.33 -5.27 1.52
N ILE A 52 13.84 -5.03 2.75
CA ILE A 52 12.39 -5.08 3.04
C ILE A 52 11.61 -3.94 2.37
N TYR A 53 12.27 -2.82 2.05
CA TYR A 53 11.65 -1.73 1.31
C TYR A 53 11.41 -2.09 -0.16
N GLU A 54 12.36 -2.76 -0.81
CA GLU A 54 12.24 -3.15 -2.21
C GLU A 54 11.12 -4.18 -2.38
N ASP A 55 11.09 -5.20 -1.52
CA ASP A 55 10.02 -6.21 -1.48
C ASP A 55 8.64 -5.57 -1.25
N ALA A 56 8.53 -4.67 -0.28
CA ALA A 56 7.27 -3.99 0.02
C ALA A 56 6.83 -3.03 -1.11
N ASN A 57 7.78 -2.43 -1.82
CA ASN A 57 7.51 -1.59 -2.98
C ASN A 57 7.06 -2.44 -4.19
N GLU A 58 7.63 -3.63 -4.39
CA GLU A 58 7.17 -4.58 -5.41
C GLU A 58 5.75 -5.09 -5.11
N GLU A 59 5.47 -5.42 -3.85
CA GLU A 59 4.13 -5.84 -3.41
C GLU A 59 3.10 -4.71 -3.52
N PHE A 60 3.51 -3.46 -3.23
CA PHE A 60 2.70 -2.26 -3.47
C PHE A 60 2.33 -2.12 -4.95
N ASN A 61 3.31 -2.19 -5.85
CA ASN A 61 3.09 -2.06 -7.30
C ASN A 61 2.22 -3.20 -7.83
N THR A 62 2.47 -4.44 -7.39
CA THR A 62 1.66 -5.60 -7.76
C THR A 62 0.20 -5.45 -7.31
N THR A 63 -0.02 -4.96 -6.09
CA THR A 63 -1.37 -4.72 -5.55
C THR A 63 -2.07 -3.59 -6.31
N PHE A 64 -1.34 -2.52 -6.64
CA PHE A 64 -1.85 -1.41 -7.42
C PHE A 64 -2.28 -1.83 -8.83
N GLU A 65 -1.49 -2.65 -9.52
CA GLU A 65 -1.84 -3.19 -10.84
C GLU A 65 -3.04 -4.14 -10.80
N LYS A 66 -3.18 -4.95 -9.75
CA LYS A 66 -4.39 -5.76 -9.51
C LYS A 66 -5.63 -4.88 -9.35
N LEU A 67 -5.52 -3.75 -8.65
CA LEU A 67 -6.62 -2.80 -8.47
C LEU A 67 -7.02 -2.13 -9.79
N LYS A 68 -6.04 -1.73 -10.62
CA LYS A 68 -6.32 -1.23 -11.97
C LYS A 68 -7.08 -2.24 -12.83
N LYS A 69 -6.66 -3.52 -12.83
CA LYS A 69 -7.36 -4.60 -13.55
C LYS A 69 -8.80 -4.81 -13.06
N LYS A 70 -9.08 -4.52 -11.79
CA LYS A 70 -10.43 -4.52 -11.19
C LYS A 70 -11.23 -3.24 -11.46
N GLY A 71 -10.70 -2.29 -12.25
CA GLY A 71 -11.39 -1.06 -12.61
C GLY A 71 -11.30 0.06 -11.55
N PHE A 72 -10.41 -0.07 -10.57
CA PHE A 72 -10.09 1.03 -9.66
C PHE A 72 -9.11 2.00 -10.34
N VAL A 73 -9.46 3.27 -10.39
CA VAL A 73 -8.62 4.35 -10.92
C VAL A 73 -8.34 5.39 -9.84
N LYS A 74 -7.15 6.00 -9.87
CA LYS A 74 -6.73 6.98 -8.87
C LYS A 74 -7.76 8.11 -8.87
N SER A 75 -8.42 8.33 -7.72
CA SER A 75 -9.30 9.48 -7.57
C SER A 75 -8.40 10.70 -7.32
N LEU A 76 -8.62 11.76 -8.10
CA LEU A 76 -7.91 13.05 -8.00
C LEU A 76 -8.24 13.76 -6.68
#